data_AF-A0A4Q2ZE82-F1
#
_entry.id   AF-A0A4Q2ZE82-F1
#
_cell.length_a   1.000
_cell.length_b   1.000
_cell.length_c   1.000
_cell.angle_alpha   90.00
_cell.angle_beta   90.00
_cell.angle_gamma   90.00
#
_symmetry.space_group_name_H-M   'P 1'
#
loop_
_entity.id
_entity.type
_entity.pdbx_description
1 polymer ?
#
loop_
_entity_poly.entity_id
_entity_poly.type
_entity_poly.pdbx_seq_one_letter_code
_entity_poly.pdbx_strand_id
1 'polypeptide(L)'
;MLGRIEKDHGVRIMYACESGSRAWGFASPDSDYDIRFIFVRQADSYLSVQEGLESIDLPLEGELDAGGWDMRKAVRLLGKSNGALVEWLHSPIVYRCEPGFRERWQEVAHEVFSARASSDHYRGLAKQMLFTKLDADLVRAKDYLYALRAVLAAKWVADGKGIPPVLFATMVPTAPQVIQDLVPGLLEHKARTGEGERMERIPALDEFLRDFLSVPVTLDPGPRDIAPLDRLLRSEIHRPVTLLKPADFTLERVRQPDLLLLDTVAGSHAYGTAIEGSDEDLRGVFVAPRSFLSGLDDIEQVADERNDQVYYELGHFVSLLLKNNPNALELLAMPEDCIRHRHPLFKLLDPQVFLSKLCAKTFGEYAMGQIRKARGLNKKIVNPQPEERLTMLSFCHVPEGQGSLPVLEWLARRGLDPTRCGITGVQHAAGIFAIYQDPEIVYRGLVSPKDADALVFSSVPVEAQPIGWMHFNQDAFRAHCKA
;
A
#
# COMPACT_ATOMS: atom_id res chain seq x y z
N MET A 1 0.22 17.23 -8.83
CA MET A 1 0.12 18.24 -7.76
C MET A 1 0.42 17.67 -6.36
N LEU A 2 -0.41 16.80 -5.78
CA LEU A 2 -0.25 16.34 -4.38
C LEU A 2 1.15 15.77 -4.06
N GLY A 3 1.75 14.96 -4.94
CA GLY A 3 3.11 14.45 -4.73
C GLY A 3 4.22 15.53 -4.74
N ARG A 4 3.98 16.68 -5.39
CA ARG A 4 4.88 17.84 -5.35
C ARG A 4 4.81 18.52 -3.98
N ILE A 5 3.59 18.71 -3.45
CA ILE A 5 3.37 19.28 -2.10
C ILE A 5 4.08 18.45 -1.03
N GLU A 6 3.94 17.12 -1.09
CA GLU A 6 4.63 16.21 -0.16
C GLU A 6 6.14 16.37 -0.18
N LYS A 7 6.71 16.49 -1.39
CA LYS A 7 8.16 16.68 -1.58
C LYS A 7 8.63 18.04 -1.09
N ASP A 8 7.94 19.11 -1.47
CA ASP A 8 8.37 20.49 -1.22
C ASP A 8 8.25 20.86 0.27
N HIS A 9 7.24 20.33 0.96
CA HIS A 9 7.03 20.57 2.39
C HIS A 9 7.56 19.46 3.31
N GLY A 10 8.06 18.35 2.75
CA GLY A 10 8.53 17.21 3.54
C GLY A 10 7.42 16.56 4.37
N VAL A 11 6.20 16.52 3.84
CA VAL A 11 5.01 15.98 4.52
C VAL A 11 4.44 14.80 3.75
N ARG A 12 3.55 14.03 4.38
CA ARG A 12 2.76 12.99 3.71
C ARG A 12 1.28 13.36 3.75
N ILE A 13 0.62 13.34 2.60
CA ILE A 13 -0.81 13.61 2.48
C ILE A 13 -1.57 12.30 2.67
N MET A 14 -2.32 12.22 3.77
CA MET A 14 -3.08 11.02 4.16
C MET A 14 -4.46 10.98 3.48
N TYR A 15 -5.03 12.15 3.21
CA TYR A 15 -6.34 12.31 2.60
C TYR A 15 -6.41 13.60 1.79
N ALA A 16 -7.03 13.56 0.62
CA ALA A 16 -7.31 14.70 -0.22
C ALA A 16 -8.66 14.53 -0.93
N CYS A 17 -9.47 15.57 -0.92
CA CYS A 17 -10.83 15.58 -1.46
C CYS A 17 -11.17 16.91 -2.13
N GLU A 18 -12.23 16.91 -2.90
CA GLU A 18 -12.90 18.13 -3.36
C GLU A 18 -13.71 18.74 -2.20
N SER A 19 -13.76 20.07 -2.13
CA SER A 19 -14.64 20.82 -1.24
C SER A 19 -15.49 21.82 -2.04
N GLY A 20 -16.25 22.67 -1.35
CA GLY A 20 -17.01 23.74 -1.99
C GLY A 20 -18.09 23.26 -2.97
N SER A 21 -18.39 24.10 -3.97
CA SER A 21 -19.58 23.95 -4.83
C SER A 21 -19.60 22.65 -5.64
N ARG A 22 -18.42 22.12 -6.00
CA ARG A 22 -18.24 20.84 -6.70
C ARG A 22 -18.59 19.66 -5.80
N ALA A 23 -18.11 19.66 -4.56
CA ALA A 23 -18.47 18.65 -3.57
C ALA A 23 -19.96 18.73 -3.18
N TRP A 24 -20.53 19.94 -3.11
CA TRP A 24 -21.93 20.15 -2.72
C TRP A 24 -22.96 19.80 -3.82
N GLY A 25 -22.51 19.59 -5.07
CA GLY A 25 -23.37 19.16 -6.17
C GLY A 25 -24.06 20.29 -6.93
N PHE A 26 -23.50 21.52 -6.89
CA PHE A 26 -24.03 22.66 -7.65
C PHE A 26 -22.94 23.46 -8.37
N ALA A 27 -21.88 22.79 -8.83
CA ALA A 27 -20.84 23.40 -9.65
C ALA A 27 -21.40 23.98 -10.95
N SER A 28 -20.85 25.12 -11.35
CA SER A 28 -20.98 25.73 -12.68
C SER A 28 -19.71 25.43 -13.49
N PRO A 29 -19.71 25.62 -14.82
CA PRO A 29 -18.54 25.34 -15.66
C PRO A 29 -17.28 26.12 -15.27
N ASP A 30 -17.42 27.27 -14.63
CA ASP A 30 -16.38 28.16 -14.12
C ASP A 30 -16.02 27.92 -12.64
N SER A 31 -16.51 26.83 -12.02
CA SER A 31 -16.24 26.55 -10.61
C SER A 31 -14.83 26.02 -10.38
N ASP A 32 -14.09 26.74 -9.54
CA ASP A 32 -12.77 26.37 -9.02
C ASP A 32 -12.75 24.95 -8.43
N TYR A 33 -11.58 24.32 -8.49
CA TYR A 33 -11.26 23.07 -7.83
C TYR A 33 -10.72 23.38 -6.43
N ASP A 34 -11.57 23.17 -5.43
CA ASP A 34 -11.30 23.38 -4.01
C ASP A 34 -10.64 22.11 -3.42
N ILE A 35 -9.35 21.92 -3.68
CA ILE A 35 -8.63 20.73 -3.23
C ILE A 35 -8.23 20.89 -1.77
N ARG A 36 -8.85 20.08 -0.90
CA ARG A 36 -8.57 20.10 0.54
C ARG A 36 -7.95 18.81 1.02
N PHE A 37 -6.90 18.91 1.83
CA PHE A 37 -6.15 17.73 2.26
C PHE A 37 -5.72 17.74 3.74
N ILE A 38 -5.49 16.54 4.27
CA ILE A 38 -4.95 16.31 5.61
C ILE A 38 -3.57 15.69 5.43
N PHE A 39 -2.57 16.29 6.07
CA PHE A 39 -1.18 15.82 5.99
C PHE A 39 -0.60 15.51 7.36
N VAL A 40 0.38 14.63 7.39
CA VAL A 40 1.16 14.27 8.57
C VAL A 40 2.63 14.61 8.34
N ARG A 41 3.28 15.10 9.39
CA ARG A 41 4.73 15.37 9.43
C ARG A 41 5.48 14.17 10.01
N GLN A 42 6.81 14.22 10.00
CA GLN A 42 7.61 13.23 10.72
C GLN A 42 7.23 13.20 12.21
N ALA A 43 7.17 12.01 12.81
CA ALA A 43 6.70 11.82 14.19
C ALA A 43 7.42 12.73 15.19
N ASP A 44 8.74 12.88 15.07
CA ASP A 44 9.57 13.73 15.92
C ASP A 44 9.18 15.21 15.85
N SER A 45 8.58 15.66 14.75
CA SER A 45 8.09 17.04 14.58
C SER A 45 6.90 17.36 15.49
N TYR A 46 6.23 16.35 16.05
CA TYR A 46 5.15 16.49 17.02
C TYR A 46 5.63 16.46 18.48
N LEU A 47 6.91 16.10 18.69
CA LEU A 47 7.59 16.08 19.99
C LEU A 47 8.52 17.28 20.19
N SER A 48 8.56 18.20 19.23
CA SER A 48 9.32 19.45 19.32
C SER A 48 8.69 20.42 20.32
N VAL A 49 9.54 21.21 20.98
CA VAL A 49 9.14 22.33 21.85
C VAL A 49 8.65 23.52 21.01
N GLN A 50 9.10 23.63 19.76
CA GLN A 50 8.66 24.67 18.84
C GLN A 50 7.35 24.28 18.16
N GLU A 51 6.47 25.27 17.96
CA GLU A 51 5.27 25.08 17.16
C GLU A 51 5.64 24.70 15.72
N GLY A 52 4.94 23.69 15.20
CA GLY A 52 5.17 23.17 13.86
C GLY A 52 4.26 23.78 12.81
N LEU A 53 4.50 23.43 11.54
CA LEU A 53 3.62 23.74 10.43
C LEU A 53 2.20 23.18 10.68
N GLU A 54 1.21 24.05 10.80
CA GLU A 54 -0.19 23.67 11.06
C GLU A 54 -1.07 23.65 9.80
N SER A 55 -0.69 24.37 8.74
CA SER A 55 -1.40 24.37 7.45
C SER A 55 -0.46 24.65 6.29
N ILE A 56 -0.88 24.21 5.11
CA ILE A 56 -0.25 24.53 3.83
C ILE A 56 -1.34 25.15 2.97
N ASP A 57 -1.12 26.37 2.50
CA ASP A 57 -2.03 27.07 1.58
C ASP A 57 -1.22 27.37 0.32
N LEU A 58 -1.66 26.85 -0.82
CA LEU A 58 -0.99 27.08 -2.10
C LEU A 58 -1.53 28.34 -2.76
N PRO A 59 -0.69 29.11 -3.49
CA PRO A 59 -1.17 30.15 -4.36
C PRO A 59 -2.16 29.58 -5.38
N LEU A 60 -3.19 30.35 -5.72
CA LEU A 60 -4.15 29.98 -6.77
C LEU A 60 -3.40 29.82 -8.11
N GLU A 61 -3.36 28.59 -8.63
CA GLU A 61 -2.76 28.25 -9.92
C GLU A 61 -3.89 27.97 -10.94
N GLY A 62 -4.33 29.00 -11.66
CA GLY A 62 -5.49 28.90 -12.56
C GLY A 62 -6.79 28.77 -11.75
N GLU A 63 -7.54 27.68 -11.96
CA GLU A 63 -8.78 27.35 -11.23
C GLU A 63 -8.53 26.42 -10.02
N LEU A 64 -7.26 26.14 -9.67
CA LEU A 64 -6.91 25.23 -8.58
C LEU A 64 -6.66 26.00 -7.27
N ASP A 65 -7.55 25.86 -6.30
CA ASP A 65 -7.37 26.31 -4.92
C ASP A 65 -7.05 25.10 -4.03
N ALA A 66 -5.78 24.95 -3.65
CA ALA A 66 -5.32 23.82 -2.86
C ALA A 66 -4.83 24.26 -1.48
N GLY A 67 -5.36 23.63 -0.43
CA GLY A 67 -4.99 23.91 0.94
C GLY A 67 -5.19 22.71 1.85
N GLY A 68 -4.41 22.61 2.93
CA GLY A 68 -4.49 21.47 3.81
C GLY A 68 -4.05 21.74 5.24
N TRP A 69 -4.46 20.85 6.13
CA TRP A 69 -4.20 20.96 7.57
C TRP A 69 -3.32 19.82 8.06
N ASP A 70 -2.43 20.16 8.98
CA ASP A 70 -1.63 19.21 9.74
C ASP A 70 -2.54 18.28 10.56
N MET A 71 -2.10 17.05 10.74
CA MET A 71 -2.78 15.99 11.48
C MET A 71 -3.30 16.44 12.85
N ARG A 72 -2.49 17.16 13.63
CA ARG A 72 -2.87 17.65 14.97
C ARG A 72 -3.94 18.73 14.86
N LYS A 73 -3.83 19.65 13.89
CA LYS A 73 -4.85 20.67 13.64
C LYS A 73 -6.17 20.03 13.22
N ALA A 74 -6.13 19.05 12.32
CA ALA A 74 -7.31 18.33 11.87
C ALA A 74 -8.00 17.61 13.05
N VAL A 75 -7.27 16.86 13.88
CA VAL A 75 -7.86 16.21 15.07
C VAL A 75 -8.48 17.23 16.04
N ARG A 76 -7.83 18.38 16.28
CA ARG A 76 -8.38 19.47 17.11
C ARG A 76 -9.67 20.06 16.54
N LEU A 77 -9.75 20.20 15.21
CA LEU A 77 -10.94 20.71 14.53
C LEU A 77 -12.07 19.67 14.56
N LEU A 78 -11.74 18.37 14.48
CA LEU A 78 -12.70 17.28 14.60
C LEU A 78 -13.41 17.31 15.96
N GLY A 79 -12.64 17.46 17.05
CA GLY A 79 -13.18 17.59 18.41
C GLY A 79 -14.01 18.86 18.65
N LYS A 80 -13.95 19.84 17.74
CA LYS A 80 -14.81 21.04 17.76
C LYS A 80 -16.02 20.89 16.82
N SER A 81 -16.20 19.73 16.19
CA SER A 81 -17.20 19.49 15.14
C SER A 81 -17.16 20.55 14.04
N ASN A 82 -15.94 20.96 13.66
CA ASN A 82 -15.73 21.96 12.63
C ASN A 82 -16.37 21.51 11.31
N GLY A 83 -17.28 22.31 10.77
CA GLY A 83 -18.07 21.95 9.58
C GLY A 83 -17.19 21.68 8.37
N ALA A 84 -16.17 22.51 8.11
CA ALA A 84 -15.27 22.31 6.98
C ALA A 84 -14.55 20.95 7.03
N LEU A 85 -13.94 20.58 8.16
CA LEU A 85 -13.28 19.28 8.28
C LEU A 85 -14.26 18.11 8.11
N VAL A 86 -15.43 18.21 8.74
CA VAL A 86 -16.46 17.17 8.67
C VAL A 86 -16.95 17.01 7.23
N GLU A 87 -17.12 18.11 6.49
CA GLU A 87 -17.44 18.09 5.07
C GLU A 87 -16.33 17.45 4.23
N TRP A 88 -15.05 17.74 4.51
CA TRP A 88 -13.94 17.09 3.82
C TRP A 88 -14.03 15.57 3.94
N LEU A 89 -14.18 15.05 5.17
CA LEU A 89 -14.29 13.61 5.43
C LEU A 89 -15.50 12.96 4.74
N HIS A 90 -16.55 13.72 4.44
CA HIS A 90 -17.78 13.24 3.80
C HIS A 90 -17.88 13.65 2.33
N SER A 91 -16.83 14.20 1.74
CA SER A 91 -16.84 14.62 0.34
C SER A 91 -17.13 13.44 -0.60
N PRO A 92 -18.00 13.62 -1.62
CA PRO A 92 -18.28 12.59 -2.60
C PRO A 92 -17.13 12.40 -3.60
N ILE A 93 -16.21 13.37 -3.71
CA ILE A 93 -15.10 13.34 -4.67
C ILE A 93 -13.79 13.27 -3.87
N VAL A 94 -13.14 12.12 -3.93
CA VAL A 94 -11.89 11.83 -3.22
C VAL A 94 -10.76 11.71 -4.23
N TYR A 95 -9.73 12.54 -4.09
CA TYR A 95 -8.53 12.50 -4.94
C TYR A 95 -7.48 11.54 -4.40
N ARG A 96 -7.40 11.40 -3.08
CA ARG A 96 -6.48 10.48 -2.41
C ARG A 96 -7.04 10.08 -1.05
N CYS A 97 -6.96 8.81 -0.70
CA CYS A 97 -7.24 8.34 0.64
C CYS A 97 -6.33 7.17 0.95
N GLU A 98 -5.58 7.27 2.03
CA GLU A 98 -4.86 6.12 2.58
C GLU A 98 -5.85 5.03 3.02
N PRO A 99 -5.53 3.74 2.85
CA PRO A 99 -6.43 2.65 3.24
C PRO A 99 -6.91 2.76 4.70
N GLY A 100 -8.23 2.72 4.85
CA GLY A 100 -8.92 2.81 6.14
C GLY A 100 -8.90 4.20 6.79
N PHE A 101 -8.24 5.21 6.20
CA PHE A 101 -8.10 6.53 6.83
C PHE A 101 -9.46 7.18 7.03
N ARG A 102 -10.26 7.25 5.95
CA ARG A 102 -11.55 7.91 5.97
C ARG A 102 -12.50 7.26 6.98
N GLU A 103 -12.56 5.94 6.98
CA GLU A 103 -13.44 5.15 7.85
C GLU A 103 -13.13 5.41 9.33
N ARG A 104 -11.86 5.35 9.73
CA ARG A 104 -11.44 5.66 11.11
C ARG A 104 -11.76 7.09 11.51
N TRP A 105 -11.52 8.04 10.61
CA TRP A 105 -11.81 9.45 10.88
C TRP A 105 -13.30 9.73 10.99
N GLN A 106 -14.14 9.09 10.16
CA GLN A 106 -15.59 9.20 10.23
C GLN A 106 -16.13 8.57 11.52
N GLU A 107 -15.64 7.39 11.91
CA GLU A 107 -16.00 6.74 13.17
C GLU A 107 -15.75 7.65 14.37
N VAL A 108 -14.54 8.22 14.47
CA VAL A 108 -14.21 9.18 15.54
C VAL A 108 -15.03 10.46 15.41
N ALA A 109 -15.30 10.94 14.19
CA ALA A 109 -16.17 12.10 13.97
C ALA A 109 -17.56 11.89 14.58
N HIS A 110 -18.13 10.68 14.44
CA HIS A 110 -19.40 10.32 15.05
C HIS A 110 -19.31 10.22 16.57
N GLU A 111 -18.24 9.62 17.12
CA GLU A 111 -18.02 9.48 18.56
C GLU A 111 -17.91 10.84 19.27
N VAL A 112 -17.22 11.82 18.66
CA VAL A 112 -16.95 13.14 19.25
C VAL A 112 -17.89 14.24 18.76
N PHE A 113 -18.93 13.90 18.00
CA PHE A 113 -19.83 14.89 17.41
C PHE A 113 -20.59 15.69 18.46
N SER A 114 -20.48 17.02 18.39
CA SER A 114 -21.25 17.96 19.20
C SER A 114 -22.26 18.69 18.33
N ALA A 115 -23.53 18.33 18.47
CA ALA A 115 -24.64 18.98 17.76
C ALA A 115 -24.66 20.50 18.03
N ARG A 116 -24.41 20.92 19.27
CA ARG A 116 -24.28 22.33 19.65
C ARG A 116 -23.18 23.03 18.85
N ALA A 117 -21.95 22.50 18.88
CA ALA A 117 -20.82 23.13 18.20
C ALA A 117 -21.00 23.16 16.67
N SER A 118 -21.54 22.08 16.09
CA SER A 118 -21.83 22.00 14.66
C SER A 118 -22.92 23.00 14.24
N SER A 119 -24.03 23.08 15.00
CA SER A 119 -25.09 24.05 14.75
C SER A 119 -24.59 25.50 14.87
N ASP A 120 -23.81 25.81 15.92
CA ASP A 120 -23.23 27.14 16.12
C ASP A 120 -22.29 27.53 14.96
N HIS A 121 -21.49 26.59 14.46
CA HIS A 121 -20.63 26.80 13.29
C HIS A 121 -21.43 27.17 12.04
N TYR A 122 -22.42 26.35 11.66
CA TYR A 122 -23.22 26.59 10.47
C TYR A 122 -24.10 27.84 10.58
N ARG A 123 -24.68 28.14 11.75
CA ARG A 123 -25.40 29.40 12.00
C ARG A 123 -24.47 30.61 11.91
N GLY A 124 -23.23 30.49 12.40
CA GLY A 124 -22.21 31.52 12.25
C GLY A 124 -21.87 31.80 10.78
N LEU A 125 -21.66 30.74 9.99
CA LEU A 125 -21.41 30.84 8.55
C LEU A 125 -22.59 31.48 7.82
N ALA A 126 -23.82 31.05 8.12
CA ALA A 126 -25.03 31.62 7.54
C ALA A 126 -25.20 33.11 7.88
N LYS A 127 -24.95 33.52 9.12
CA LYS A 127 -24.93 34.94 9.53
C LYS A 127 -23.89 35.72 8.74
N GLN A 128 -22.67 35.19 8.62
CA GLN A 128 -21.62 35.84 7.85
C GLN A 128 -22.05 36.04 6.39
N MET A 129 -22.61 35.02 5.74
CA MET A 129 -23.12 35.15 4.37
C MET A 129 -24.24 36.20 4.27
N LEU A 130 -25.22 36.15 5.19
CA LEU A 130 -26.35 37.07 5.18
C LEU A 130 -25.91 38.54 5.34
N PHE A 131 -25.04 38.84 6.31
CA PHE A 131 -24.64 40.22 6.62
C PHE A 131 -23.50 40.76 5.76
N THR A 132 -22.72 39.91 5.09
CA THR A 132 -21.56 40.38 4.29
C THR A 132 -21.74 40.21 2.80
N LYS A 133 -22.55 39.24 2.34
CA LYS A 133 -22.72 38.91 0.92
C LYS A 133 -24.13 39.23 0.40
N LEU A 134 -25.14 39.18 1.27
CA LEU A 134 -26.55 39.42 0.93
C LEU A 134 -27.10 40.75 1.48
N ASP A 135 -26.25 41.75 1.65
CA ASP A 135 -26.65 43.08 2.18
C ASP A 135 -27.03 44.08 1.07
N ALA A 136 -26.60 43.85 -0.17
CA ALA A 136 -26.89 44.72 -1.30
C ALA A 136 -28.28 44.44 -1.94
N ASP A 137 -28.80 45.40 -2.71
CA ASP A 137 -30.04 45.26 -3.48
C ASP A 137 -29.94 44.21 -4.58
N LEU A 138 -28.74 44.02 -5.13
CA LEU A 138 -28.43 43.01 -6.14
C LEU A 138 -27.40 42.02 -5.59
N VAL A 139 -27.76 40.74 -5.58
CA VAL A 139 -26.99 39.64 -4.96
C VAL A 139 -26.66 38.55 -5.97
N ARG A 140 -25.70 37.68 -5.65
CA ARG A 140 -25.34 36.56 -6.54
C ARG A 140 -26.08 35.30 -6.11
N ALA A 141 -26.53 34.49 -7.07
CA ALA A 141 -27.17 33.20 -6.78
C ALA A 141 -26.26 32.27 -5.93
N LYS A 142 -24.94 32.31 -6.17
CA LYS A 142 -23.93 31.59 -5.36
C LYS A 142 -24.04 31.95 -3.87
N ASP A 143 -24.20 33.23 -3.53
CA ASP A 143 -24.27 33.66 -2.13
C ASP A 143 -25.57 33.15 -1.45
N TYR A 144 -26.70 33.11 -2.17
CA TYR A 144 -27.93 32.48 -1.68
C TYR A 144 -27.75 30.98 -1.44
N LEU A 145 -27.14 30.26 -2.38
CA LEU A 145 -26.91 28.82 -2.25
C LEU A 145 -25.98 28.51 -1.06
N TYR A 146 -24.95 29.32 -0.83
CA TYR A 146 -24.05 29.17 0.32
C TYR A 146 -24.78 29.44 1.64
N ALA A 147 -25.59 30.51 1.71
CA ALA A 147 -26.40 30.81 2.88
C ALA A 147 -27.43 29.72 3.18
N LEU A 148 -28.15 29.24 2.15
CA LEU A 148 -29.11 28.14 2.26
C LEU A 148 -28.43 26.85 2.70
N ARG A 149 -27.30 26.48 2.10
CA ARG A 149 -26.55 25.28 2.48
C ARG A 149 -26.13 25.33 3.95
N ALA A 150 -25.70 26.48 4.46
CA ALA A 150 -25.35 26.68 5.86
C ALA A 150 -26.59 26.60 6.77
N VAL A 151 -27.71 27.26 6.42
CA VAL A 151 -28.95 27.20 7.20
C VAL A 151 -29.54 25.79 7.24
N LEU A 152 -29.59 25.09 6.11
CA LEU A 152 -30.11 23.72 6.05
C LEU A 152 -29.22 22.73 6.80
N ALA A 153 -27.90 22.94 6.82
CA ALA A 153 -27.00 22.17 7.67
C ALA A 153 -27.26 22.42 9.16
N ALA A 154 -27.40 23.69 9.57
CA ALA A 154 -27.77 24.03 10.94
C ALA A 154 -29.13 23.44 11.33
N LYS A 155 -30.11 23.47 10.42
CA LYS A 155 -31.42 22.85 10.61
C LYS A 155 -31.33 21.34 10.73
N TRP A 156 -30.56 20.67 9.89
CA TRP A 156 -30.34 19.23 9.94
C TRP A 156 -29.85 18.78 11.33
N VAL A 157 -28.89 19.52 11.88
CA VAL A 157 -28.37 19.28 13.24
C VAL A 157 -29.43 19.56 14.30
N ALA A 158 -30.15 20.69 14.18
CA ALA A 158 -31.20 21.07 15.13
C ALA A 158 -32.37 20.07 15.14
N ASP A 159 -32.67 19.43 14.00
CA ASP A 159 -33.66 18.37 13.86
C ASP A 159 -33.16 17.01 14.40
N GLY A 160 -31.96 16.94 14.98
CA GLY A 160 -31.40 15.72 15.59
C GLY A 160 -30.88 14.68 14.58
N LYS A 161 -30.66 15.07 13.32
CA LYS A 161 -30.25 14.14 12.24
C LYS A 161 -28.73 13.88 12.18
N GLY A 162 -27.97 14.38 13.16
CA GLY A 162 -26.52 14.16 13.27
C GLY A 162 -25.69 15.03 12.33
N ILE A 163 -24.59 14.48 11.81
CA ILE A 163 -23.67 15.16 10.89
C ILE A 163 -24.42 15.52 9.59
N PRO A 164 -24.41 16.79 9.14
CA PRO A 164 -25.05 17.18 7.89
C PRO A 164 -24.38 16.55 6.66
N PRO A 165 -25.16 16.07 5.67
CA PRO A 165 -24.62 15.54 4.43
C PRO A 165 -23.99 16.64 3.57
N VAL A 166 -22.94 16.29 2.83
CA VAL A 166 -22.21 17.24 1.98
C VAL A 166 -23.08 17.74 0.83
N LEU A 167 -23.75 16.82 0.14
CA LEU A 167 -24.62 17.10 -1.01
C LEU A 167 -25.80 17.98 -0.58
N PHE A 168 -25.93 19.14 -1.24
CA PHE A 168 -26.98 20.10 -0.93
C PHE A 168 -28.38 19.51 -1.16
N ALA A 169 -28.55 18.78 -2.26
CA ALA A 169 -29.81 18.13 -2.63
C ALA A 169 -30.37 17.20 -1.54
N THR A 170 -29.51 16.58 -0.73
CA THR A 170 -29.93 15.71 0.39
C THR A 170 -30.59 16.50 1.52
N MET A 171 -30.24 17.78 1.69
CA MET A 171 -30.82 18.63 2.74
C MET A 171 -31.99 19.48 2.28
N VAL A 172 -32.14 19.76 0.99
CA VAL A 172 -33.26 20.55 0.45
C VAL A 172 -34.64 20.09 0.98
N PRO A 173 -34.94 18.79 1.10
CA PRO A 173 -36.23 18.33 1.64
C PRO A 173 -36.53 18.74 3.09
N THR A 174 -35.55 19.24 3.84
CA THR A 174 -35.79 19.76 5.20
C THR A 174 -36.29 21.21 5.20
N ALA A 175 -36.18 21.91 4.07
CA ALA A 175 -36.65 23.29 3.94
C ALA A 175 -38.20 23.34 3.81
N PRO A 176 -38.84 24.47 4.13
CA PRO A 176 -40.25 24.69 3.79
C PRO A 176 -40.51 24.55 2.28
N GLN A 177 -41.70 24.11 1.87
CA GLN A 177 -42.03 23.85 0.46
C GLN A 177 -41.73 25.06 -0.45
N VAL A 178 -42.07 26.27 0.00
CA VAL A 178 -41.77 27.51 -0.73
C VAL A 178 -40.28 27.69 -1.05
N ILE A 179 -39.39 27.24 -0.16
CA ILE A 179 -37.94 27.32 -0.38
C ILE A 179 -37.48 26.20 -1.31
N GLN A 180 -38.06 25.00 -1.16
CA GLN A 180 -37.76 23.88 -2.06
C GLN A 180 -38.07 24.22 -3.52
N ASP A 181 -39.21 24.88 -3.76
CA ASP A 181 -39.66 25.27 -5.11
C ASP A 181 -38.74 26.32 -5.77
N LEU A 182 -38.03 27.13 -4.97
CA LEU A 182 -37.12 28.18 -5.43
C LEU A 182 -35.70 27.65 -5.75
N VAL A 183 -35.27 26.54 -5.14
CA VAL A 183 -33.92 25.99 -5.30
C VAL A 183 -33.58 25.64 -6.76
N PRO A 184 -34.44 24.95 -7.55
CA PRO A 184 -34.14 24.64 -8.94
C PRO A 184 -33.83 25.88 -9.78
N GLY A 185 -34.58 26.98 -9.57
CA GLY A 185 -34.37 28.24 -10.28
C GLY A 185 -33.04 28.90 -9.93
N LEU A 186 -32.61 28.85 -8.67
CA LEU A 186 -31.28 29.34 -8.25
C LEU A 186 -30.14 28.53 -8.87
N LEU A 187 -30.28 27.21 -8.90
CA LEU A 187 -29.28 26.31 -9.47
C LEU A 187 -29.18 26.50 -10.98
N GLU A 188 -30.31 26.62 -11.67
CA GLU A 188 -30.37 26.86 -13.11
C GLU A 188 -29.79 28.24 -13.47
N HIS A 189 -30.10 29.27 -12.67
CA HIS A 189 -29.49 30.59 -12.83
C HIS A 189 -27.97 30.51 -12.67
N LYS A 190 -27.46 29.94 -11.57
CA LYS A 190 -26.01 29.74 -11.35
C LYS A 190 -25.34 28.92 -12.46
N ALA A 191 -26.03 27.96 -13.06
CA ALA A 191 -25.47 27.13 -14.12
C ALA A 191 -25.35 27.89 -15.46
N ARG A 192 -26.21 28.89 -15.70
CA ARG A 192 -26.24 29.68 -16.94
C ARG A 192 -25.43 30.97 -16.85
N THR A 193 -25.28 31.52 -15.65
CA THR A 193 -24.62 32.81 -15.42
C THR A 193 -23.24 32.61 -14.81
N GLY A 194 -22.28 33.46 -15.16
CA GLY A 194 -20.94 33.41 -14.57
C GLY A 194 -20.94 33.90 -13.11
N GLU A 195 -19.90 33.58 -12.33
CA GLU A 195 -19.81 33.90 -10.88
C GLU A 195 -20.05 35.38 -10.50
N GLY A 196 -19.96 36.31 -11.45
CA GLY A 196 -20.13 37.75 -11.22
C GLY A 196 -21.55 38.31 -11.44
N GLU A 197 -22.45 37.53 -12.04
CA GLU A 197 -23.80 38.02 -12.40
C GLU A 197 -24.68 38.17 -11.15
N ARG A 198 -25.44 39.26 -11.11
CA ARG A 198 -26.29 39.61 -9.97
C ARG A 198 -27.75 39.57 -10.35
N MET A 199 -28.58 39.16 -9.39
CA MET A 199 -30.02 39.05 -9.48
C MET A 199 -30.69 39.90 -8.39
N GLU A 200 -31.96 40.21 -8.61
CA GLU A 200 -32.80 40.78 -7.57
C GLU A 200 -32.92 39.80 -6.39
N ARG A 201 -33.09 40.37 -5.20
CA ARG A 201 -33.33 39.60 -3.98
C ARG A 201 -34.64 38.82 -4.10
N ILE A 202 -34.67 37.65 -3.47
CA ILE A 202 -35.88 36.82 -3.39
C ILE A 202 -36.42 36.96 -1.96
N PRO A 203 -37.52 37.71 -1.72
CA PRO A 203 -38.00 38.00 -0.37
C PRO A 203 -38.25 36.77 0.48
N ALA A 204 -38.80 35.69 -0.12
CA ALA A 204 -39.05 34.44 0.59
C ALA A 204 -37.76 33.77 1.11
N LEU A 205 -36.64 33.89 0.40
CA LEU A 205 -35.34 33.39 0.87
C LEU A 205 -34.79 34.28 1.99
N ASP A 206 -34.88 35.60 1.82
CA ASP A 206 -34.41 36.56 2.82
C ASP A 206 -35.15 36.40 4.16
N GLU A 207 -36.47 36.25 4.11
CA GLU A 207 -37.32 36.01 5.28
C GLU A 207 -36.95 34.69 5.95
N PHE A 208 -36.87 33.59 5.19
CA PHE A 208 -36.49 32.28 5.73
C PHE A 208 -35.10 32.30 6.40
N LEU A 209 -34.10 32.91 5.77
CA LEU A 209 -32.74 33.01 6.32
C LEU A 209 -32.74 33.85 7.61
N ARG A 210 -33.45 34.99 7.65
CA ARG A 210 -33.52 35.86 8.83
C ARG A 210 -34.27 35.18 9.97
N ASP A 211 -35.42 34.59 9.69
CA ASP A 211 -36.26 33.92 10.67
C ASP A 211 -35.51 32.77 11.34
N PHE A 212 -34.91 31.88 10.55
CA PHE A 212 -34.12 30.77 11.08
C PHE A 212 -32.97 31.23 11.98
N LEU A 213 -32.28 32.32 11.60
CA LEU A 213 -31.15 32.86 12.37
C LEU A 213 -31.57 33.66 13.60
N SER A 214 -32.80 34.17 13.63
CA SER A 214 -33.37 34.90 14.77
C SER A 214 -33.76 33.98 15.93
N VAL A 215 -34.20 32.75 15.63
CA VAL A 215 -34.60 31.77 16.64
C VAL A 215 -33.35 31.19 17.31
N PRO A 216 -33.20 31.31 18.65
CA PRO A 216 -32.11 30.66 19.36
C PRO A 216 -32.34 29.14 19.40
N VAL A 217 -31.29 28.38 19.09
CA VAL A 217 -31.31 26.91 19.18
C VAL A 217 -30.58 26.52 20.46
N THR A 218 -31.29 25.82 21.36
CA THR A 218 -30.70 25.29 22.59
C THR A 218 -30.39 23.81 22.40
N LEU A 219 -29.12 23.49 22.18
CA LEU A 219 -28.61 22.12 22.13
C LEU A 219 -27.70 21.87 23.33
N ASP A 220 -27.76 20.65 23.86
CA ASP A 220 -26.82 20.20 24.89
C ASP A 220 -25.41 20.13 24.27
N PRO A 221 -24.40 20.82 24.85
CA PRO A 221 -23.02 20.67 24.40
C PRO A 221 -22.48 19.24 24.55
N GLY A 222 -23.02 18.44 25.48
CA GLY A 222 -22.51 17.13 25.84
C GLY A 222 -21.10 17.18 26.46
N PRO A 223 -20.63 16.08 27.07
CA PRO A 223 -19.25 15.96 27.51
C PRO A 223 -18.30 15.92 26.30
N ARG A 224 -17.16 16.60 26.39
CA ARG A 224 -16.08 16.49 25.40
C ARG A 224 -15.04 15.48 25.87
N ASP A 225 -15.14 14.25 25.38
CA ASP A 225 -14.06 13.28 25.57
C ASP A 225 -12.96 13.51 24.52
N ILE A 226 -11.75 13.74 25.01
CA ILE A 226 -10.56 13.93 24.17
C ILE A 226 -9.82 12.61 23.93
N ALA A 227 -10.11 11.56 24.69
CA ALA A 227 -9.41 10.29 24.57
C ALA A 227 -9.52 9.66 23.16
N PRO A 228 -10.67 9.72 22.45
CA PRO A 228 -10.76 9.23 21.08
C PRO A 228 -9.87 10.03 20.12
N LEU A 229 -9.79 11.35 20.33
CA LEU A 229 -8.95 12.25 19.54
C LEU A 229 -7.47 11.96 19.75
N ASP A 230 -7.05 11.75 21.00
CA ASP A 230 -5.66 11.39 21.33
C ASP A 230 -5.28 10.01 20.76
N ARG A 231 -6.18 9.03 20.82
CA ARG A 231 -5.96 7.71 20.19
C ARG A 231 -5.81 7.85 18.67
N LEU A 232 -6.67 8.64 18.03
CA LEU A 232 -6.61 8.90 16.59
C LEU A 232 -5.31 9.61 16.21
N LEU A 233 -4.92 10.66 16.94
CA LEU A 233 -3.69 11.38 16.65
C LEU A 233 -2.48 10.47 16.77
N ARG A 234 -2.37 9.71 17.87
CA ARG A 234 -1.25 8.78 18.09
C ARG A 234 -1.20 7.71 17.02
N SER A 235 -2.35 7.14 16.63
CA SER A 235 -2.39 6.10 15.60
C SER A 235 -1.98 6.62 14.22
N GLU A 236 -2.28 7.88 13.89
CA GLU A 236 -1.91 8.48 12.61
C GLU A 236 -0.46 9.01 12.59
N ILE A 237 0.06 9.60 13.67
CA ILE A 237 1.46 10.10 13.71
C ILE A 237 2.49 8.97 13.89
N HIS A 238 2.12 7.91 14.62
CA HIS A 238 2.98 6.75 14.83
C HIS A 238 2.65 5.62 13.88
N ARG A 239 1.68 5.80 12.95
CA ARG A 239 1.40 4.79 11.94
C ARG A 239 2.71 4.51 11.24
N PRO A 240 3.32 3.33 11.46
CA PRO A 240 4.46 2.97 10.68
C PRO A 240 3.93 2.97 9.25
N VAL A 241 4.65 3.58 8.34
CA VAL A 241 4.68 2.98 7.01
C VAL A 241 5.00 1.52 7.30
N THR A 242 4.10 0.59 6.99
CA THR A 242 4.51 -0.81 6.97
C THR A 242 5.59 -0.88 5.91
N LEU A 243 6.83 -0.67 6.34
CA LEU A 243 8.03 -0.95 5.59
C LEU A 243 8.11 -2.45 5.68
N LEU A 244 7.34 -3.12 4.80
CA LEU A 244 7.57 -4.52 4.54
C LEU A 244 9.06 -4.64 4.22
N LYS A 245 9.74 -5.54 4.90
CA LYS A 245 11.06 -6.02 4.55
C LYS A 245 10.88 -7.26 3.69
N PRO A 246 11.93 -7.75 3.00
CA PRO A 246 11.83 -8.98 2.22
C PRO A 246 11.24 -10.17 3.01
N ALA A 247 11.59 -10.30 4.30
CA ALA A 247 11.10 -11.37 5.17
C ALA A 247 9.59 -11.29 5.50
N ASP A 248 8.96 -10.12 5.32
CA ASP A 248 7.53 -9.93 5.61
C ASP A 248 6.62 -10.40 4.47
N PHE A 249 7.18 -10.66 3.28
CA PHE A 249 6.45 -11.16 2.13
C PHE A 249 6.31 -12.69 2.19
N THR A 250 5.34 -13.14 2.98
CA THR A 250 4.92 -14.54 3.05
C THR A 250 3.75 -14.81 2.08
N LEU A 251 3.48 -16.09 1.78
CA LEU A 251 2.31 -16.49 0.97
C LEU A 251 1.00 -15.96 1.58
N GLU A 252 0.87 -16.00 2.90
CA GLU A 252 -0.29 -15.45 3.61
C GLU A 252 -0.42 -13.93 3.42
N ARG A 253 0.72 -13.21 3.43
CA ARG A 253 0.75 -11.75 3.31
C ARG A 253 0.41 -11.25 1.91
N VAL A 254 0.98 -11.86 0.87
CA VAL A 254 0.81 -11.41 -0.52
C VAL A 254 -0.58 -11.70 -1.08
N ARG A 255 -1.33 -12.61 -0.42
CA ARG A 255 -2.71 -12.95 -0.75
C ARG A 255 -3.74 -12.03 -0.10
N GLN A 256 -3.33 -11.07 0.72
CA GLN A 256 -4.25 -10.10 1.31
C GLN A 256 -4.73 -9.09 0.24
N PRO A 257 -5.99 -8.62 0.32
CA PRO A 257 -6.59 -7.76 -0.71
C PRO A 257 -5.87 -6.44 -0.98
N ASP A 258 -5.04 -5.95 -0.06
CA ASP A 258 -4.30 -4.71 -0.20
C ASP A 258 -3.06 -4.82 -1.10
N LEU A 259 -2.55 -6.04 -1.34
CA LEU A 259 -1.42 -6.30 -2.25
C LEU A 259 -1.81 -7.15 -3.47
N LEU A 260 -2.81 -8.02 -3.34
CA LEU A 260 -3.16 -9.03 -4.34
C LEU A 260 -3.85 -8.43 -5.59
N LEU A 261 -3.31 -8.73 -6.78
CA LEU A 261 -3.95 -8.40 -8.05
C LEU A 261 -4.64 -9.59 -8.70
N LEU A 262 -4.05 -10.78 -8.62
CA LEU A 262 -4.54 -11.98 -9.28
C LEU A 262 -4.30 -13.20 -8.38
N ASP A 263 -5.32 -14.05 -8.21
CA ASP A 263 -5.22 -15.38 -7.60
C ASP A 263 -5.92 -16.41 -8.51
N THR A 264 -5.20 -17.47 -8.87
CA THR A 264 -5.66 -18.47 -9.85
C THR A 264 -5.27 -19.88 -9.45
N VAL A 265 -6.05 -20.86 -9.93
CA VAL A 265 -5.66 -22.27 -9.98
C VAL A 265 -5.08 -22.55 -11.36
N ALA A 266 -3.79 -22.90 -11.41
CA ALA A 266 -3.05 -23.17 -12.62
C ALA A 266 -2.92 -24.68 -12.89
N GLY A 267 -2.10 -25.04 -13.86
CA GLY A 267 -1.73 -26.44 -14.11
C GLY A 267 -2.89 -27.26 -14.68
N SER A 268 -3.07 -28.48 -14.17
CA SER A 268 -4.03 -29.44 -14.73
C SER A 268 -5.47 -28.91 -14.76
N HIS A 269 -5.85 -28.08 -13.80
CA HIS A 269 -7.15 -27.42 -13.75
C HIS A 269 -7.31 -26.41 -14.89
N ALA A 270 -6.33 -25.51 -15.07
CA ALA A 270 -6.33 -24.52 -16.15
C ALA A 270 -6.28 -25.16 -17.54
N TYR A 271 -5.62 -26.31 -17.68
CA TYR A 271 -5.54 -27.05 -18.95
C TYR A 271 -6.76 -27.95 -19.22
N GLY A 272 -7.69 -28.08 -18.27
CA GLY A 272 -8.84 -28.97 -18.39
C GLY A 272 -8.47 -30.46 -18.38
N THR A 273 -7.32 -30.81 -17.80
CA THR A 273 -6.82 -32.19 -17.67
C THR A 273 -6.88 -32.70 -16.22
N ALA A 274 -7.48 -31.95 -15.31
CA ALA A 274 -7.66 -32.36 -13.92
C ALA A 274 -8.59 -33.57 -13.80
N ILE A 275 -8.24 -34.48 -12.89
CA ILE A 275 -9.01 -35.67 -12.52
C ILE A 275 -9.28 -35.66 -11.01
N GLU A 276 -10.09 -36.61 -10.54
CA GLU A 276 -10.31 -36.78 -9.10
C GLU A 276 -8.98 -37.07 -8.39
N GLY A 277 -8.60 -36.19 -7.45
CA GLY A 277 -7.31 -36.25 -6.74
C GLY A 277 -6.18 -35.43 -7.36
N SER A 278 -6.42 -34.67 -8.43
CA SER A 278 -5.48 -33.66 -8.92
C SER A 278 -5.17 -32.61 -7.84
N ASP A 279 -3.90 -32.22 -7.76
CA ASP A 279 -3.39 -31.16 -6.91
C ASP A 279 -3.72 -29.77 -7.46
N GLU A 280 -3.83 -28.80 -6.55
CA GLU A 280 -4.07 -27.39 -6.90
C GLU A 280 -2.73 -26.63 -6.93
N ASP A 281 -2.28 -26.27 -8.13
CA ASP A 281 -1.22 -25.28 -8.32
C ASP A 281 -1.80 -23.87 -8.16
N LEU A 282 -1.43 -23.12 -7.12
CA LEU A 282 -1.84 -21.71 -7.03
C LEU A 282 -0.79 -20.80 -7.67
N ARG A 283 -1.28 -19.89 -8.51
CA ARG A 283 -0.46 -18.86 -9.13
C ARG A 283 -1.12 -17.51 -9.03
N GLY A 284 -0.34 -16.46 -8.80
CA GLY A 284 -0.89 -15.13 -8.68
C GLY A 284 0.12 -14.00 -8.88
N VAL A 285 -0.40 -12.79 -8.77
CA VAL A 285 0.37 -11.54 -8.91
C VAL A 285 -0.01 -10.61 -7.77
N PHE A 286 0.98 -10.03 -7.11
CA PHE A 286 0.82 -9.01 -6.07
C PHE A 286 1.64 -7.76 -6.40
N VAL A 287 1.33 -6.63 -5.76
CA VAL A 287 2.11 -5.38 -5.89
C VAL A 287 2.79 -5.08 -4.57
N ALA A 288 4.11 -4.91 -4.58
CA ALA A 288 4.80 -4.41 -3.41
C ALA A 288 4.45 -2.93 -3.17
N PRO A 289 4.26 -2.48 -1.91
CA PRO A 289 3.89 -1.11 -1.64
C PRO A 289 5.01 -0.15 -2.07
N ARG A 290 4.65 1.07 -2.46
CA ARG A 290 5.60 2.12 -2.89
C ARG A 290 6.73 2.36 -1.87
N SER A 291 6.43 2.19 -0.59
CA SER A 291 7.41 2.29 0.49
C SER A 291 8.53 1.25 0.41
N PHE A 292 8.23 0.03 -0.06
CA PHE A 292 9.22 -1.02 -0.33
C PHE A 292 9.97 -0.73 -1.63
N LEU A 293 9.24 -0.43 -2.71
CA LEU A 293 9.81 -0.19 -4.05
C LEU A 293 10.74 1.03 -4.12
N SER A 294 10.63 1.96 -3.17
CA SER A 294 11.54 3.12 -3.07
C SER A 294 12.79 2.82 -2.23
N GLY A 295 12.90 1.60 -1.67
CA GLY A 295 14.03 1.14 -0.88
C GLY A 295 15.17 0.54 -1.72
N LEU A 296 16.15 -0.06 -1.04
CA LEU A 296 17.29 -0.75 -1.66
C LEU A 296 17.09 -2.27 -1.76
N ASP A 297 16.02 -2.79 -1.18
CA ASP A 297 15.65 -4.20 -1.23
C ASP A 297 14.84 -4.50 -2.50
N ASP A 298 14.78 -5.77 -2.87
CA ASP A 298 14.02 -6.25 -4.02
C ASP A 298 13.22 -7.51 -3.67
N ILE A 299 12.13 -7.76 -4.38
CA ILE A 299 11.38 -8.99 -4.30
C ILE A 299 10.80 -9.35 -5.66
N GLU A 300 11.13 -10.56 -6.14
CA GLU A 300 10.66 -11.04 -7.44
C GLU A 300 9.37 -11.85 -7.32
N GLN A 301 9.34 -12.76 -6.35
CA GLN A 301 8.23 -13.67 -6.12
C GLN A 301 8.27 -14.23 -4.69
N VAL A 302 7.13 -14.76 -4.26
CA VAL A 302 6.99 -15.57 -3.05
C VAL A 302 6.48 -16.95 -3.46
N ALA A 303 7.14 -18.01 -2.98
CA ALA A 303 6.76 -19.39 -3.29
C ALA A 303 6.86 -20.28 -2.05
N ASP A 304 6.12 -21.40 -2.04
CA ASP A 304 6.38 -22.49 -1.11
C ASP A 304 7.57 -23.35 -1.57
N GLU A 305 7.99 -24.29 -0.72
CA GLU A 305 9.17 -25.14 -0.97
C GLU A 305 9.03 -26.01 -2.22
N ARG A 306 7.81 -26.36 -2.59
CA ARG A 306 7.50 -27.21 -3.76
C ARG A 306 7.23 -26.40 -5.03
N ASN A 307 7.02 -25.10 -4.91
CA ASN A 307 6.46 -24.24 -5.95
C ASN A 307 5.05 -24.67 -6.39
N ASP A 308 4.28 -25.27 -5.50
CA ASP A 308 2.85 -25.54 -5.72
C ASP A 308 2.08 -24.22 -5.60
N GLN A 309 2.58 -23.27 -4.79
CA GLN A 309 2.08 -21.89 -4.71
C GLN A 309 3.16 -20.89 -5.10
N VAL A 310 2.90 -20.05 -6.10
CA VAL A 310 3.84 -19.01 -6.56
C VAL A 310 3.12 -17.70 -6.86
N TYR A 311 3.50 -16.62 -6.21
CA TYR A 311 2.98 -15.28 -6.44
C TYR A 311 4.10 -14.34 -6.89
N TYR A 312 3.95 -13.74 -8.06
CA TYR A 312 4.92 -12.82 -8.62
C TYR A 312 4.67 -11.40 -8.15
N GLU A 313 5.74 -10.66 -7.84
CA GLU A 313 5.65 -9.21 -7.70
C GLU A 313 5.38 -8.59 -9.09
N LEU A 314 4.55 -7.55 -9.16
CA LEU A 314 4.06 -6.96 -10.41
C LEU A 314 5.19 -6.53 -11.37
N GLY A 315 6.22 -5.86 -10.87
CA GLY A 315 7.39 -5.45 -11.66
C GLY A 315 8.14 -6.65 -12.23
N HIS A 316 8.35 -7.70 -11.44
CA HIS A 316 8.94 -8.95 -11.93
C HIS A 316 8.04 -9.66 -12.94
N PHE A 317 6.73 -9.72 -12.68
CA PHE A 317 5.74 -10.29 -13.60
C PHE A 317 5.76 -9.58 -14.97
N VAL A 318 5.78 -8.25 -14.98
CA VAL A 318 5.90 -7.45 -16.21
C VAL A 318 7.24 -7.73 -16.91
N SER A 319 8.35 -7.87 -16.18
CA SER A 319 9.64 -8.27 -16.76
C SER A 319 9.57 -9.65 -17.45
N LEU A 320 8.85 -10.61 -16.87
CA LEU A 320 8.60 -11.92 -17.48
C LEU A 320 7.72 -11.81 -18.75
N LEU A 321 6.67 -10.97 -18.72
CA LEU A 321 5.81 -10.72 -19.88
C LEU A 321 6.59 -10.09 -21.05
N LEU A 322 7.45 -9.10 -20.78
CA LEU A 322 8.31 -8.48 -21.78
C LEU A 322 9.30 -9.47 -22.43
N LYS A 323 9.67 -10.53 -21.70
CA LYS A 323 10.49 -11.64 -22.20
C LYS A 323 9.66 -12.74 -22.89
N ASN A 324 8.35 -12.57 -23.03
CA ASN A 324 7.40 -13.59 -23.50
C ASN A 324 7.54 -14.93 -22.77
N ASN A 325 7.70 -14.90 -21.45
CA ASN A 325 7.71 -16.10 -20.63
C ASN A 325 6.35 -16.83 -20.75
N PRO A 326 6.33 -18.13 -21.11
CA PRO A 326 5.09 -18.87 -21.32
C PRO A 326 4.16 -18.90 -20.11
N ASN A 327 4.70 -19.15 -18.92
CA ASN A 327 3.91 -19.23 -17.68
C ASN A 327 3.28 -17.87 -17.33
N ALA A 328 4.02 -16.78 -17.53
CA ALA A 328 3.48 -15.44 -17.26
C ALA A 328 2.37 -15.05 -18.25
N LEU A 329 2.55 -15.37 -19.54
CA LEU A 329 1.54 -15.14 -20.57
C LEU A 329 0.28 -15.97 -20.33
N GLU A 330 0.43 -17.19 -19.82
CA GLU A 330 -0.69 -18.06 -19.45
C GLU A 330 -1.57 -17.43 -18.37
N LEU A 331 -0.97 -16.77 -17.37
CA LEU A 331 -1.73 -16.08 -16.32
C LEU A 331 -2.59 -14.92 -16.84
N LEU A 332 -2.20 -14.28 -17.95
CA LEU A 332 -3.05 -13.28 -18.61
C LEU A 332 -4.25 -13.90 -19.34
N ALA A 333 -4.16 -15.18 -19.70
CA ALA A 333 -5.15 -15.91 -20.49
C ALA A 333 -5.87 -17.00 -19.66
N MET A 334 -5.84 -16.90 -18.33
CA MET A 334 -6.44 -17.88 -17.42
C MET A 334 -7.95 -18.04 -17.66
N PRO A 335 -8.51 -19.27 -17.71
CA PRO A 335 -9.95 -19.51 -17.77
C PRO A 335 -10.70 -18.90 -16.58
N GLU A 336 -11.89 -18.36 -16.81
CA GLU A 336 -12.65 -17.63 -15.76
C GLU A 336 -13.02 -18.50 -14.55
N ASP A 337 -13.22 -19.80 -14.73
CA ASP A 337 -13.49 -20.77 -13.67
C ASP A 337 -12.25 -21.09 -12.82
N CYS A 338 -11.06 -20.79 -13.32
CA CYS A 338 -9.80 -20.94 -12.61
C CYS A 338 -9.38 -19.66 -11.85
N ILE A 339 -10.15 -18.58 -11.96
CA ILE A 339 -9.84 -17.29 -11.33
C ILE A 339 -10.58 -17.17 -10.01
N ARG A 340 -9.80 -17.14 -8.93
CA ARG A 340 -10.32 -17.00 -7.56
C ARG A 340 -10.47 -15.54 -7.17
N HIS A 341 -9.57 -14.68 -7.65
CA HIS A 341 -9.60 -13.24 -7.44
C HIS A 341 -8.94 -12.50 -8.61
N ARG A 342 -9.54 -11.38 -9.03
CA ARG A 342 -8.97 -10.48 -10.05
C ARG A 342 -9.29 -9.03 -9.70
N HIS A 343 -8.28 -8.27 -9.30
CA HIS A 343 -8.41 -6.83 -9.07
C HIS A 343 -8.65 -6.09 -10.39
N PRO A 344 -9.50 -5.04 -10.45
CA PRO A 344 -9.78 -4.31 -11.69
C PRO A 344 -8.55 -3.78 -12.43
N LEU A 345 -7.50 -3.39 -11.69
CA LEU A 345 -6.24 -2.91 -12.28
C LEU A 345 -5.47 -3.98 -13.06
N PHE A 346 -5.68 -5.27 -12.78
CA PHE A 346 -5.02 -6.34 -13.53
C PHE A 346 -5.40 -6.31 -15.02
N LYS A 347 -6.60 -5.79 -15.35
CA LYS A 347 -7.06 -5.63 -16.74
C LYS A 347 -6.24 -4.62 -17.54
N LEU A 348 -5.41 -3.80 -16.90
CA LEU A 348 -4.50 -2.87 -17.59
C LEU A 348 -3.33 -3.59 -18.26
N LEU A 349 -3.04 -4.84 -17.86
CA LEU A 349 -2.05 -5.69 -18.51
C LEU A 349 -2.67 -6.36 -19.75
N ASP A 350 -2.92 -5.56 -20.79
CA ASP A 350 -3.46 -6.06 -22.05
C ASP A 350 -2.48 -7.04 -22.72
N PRO A 351 -2.87 -8.31 -22.94
CA PRO A 351 -2.03 -9.30 -23.62
C PRO A 351 -1.46 -8.80 -24.96
N GLN A 352 -2.20 -7.98 -25.70
CA GLN A 352 -1.80 -7.49 -27.02
C GLN A 352 -0.50 -6.66 -26.97
N VAL A 353 -0.20 -6.02 -25.84
CA VAL A 353 1.01 -5.23 -25.64
C VAL A 353 2.26 -6.12 -25.55
N PHE A 354 2.10 -7.34 -25.05
CA PHE A 354 3.22 -8.24 -24.79
C PHE A 354 3.45 -9.24 -25.94
N LEU A 355 2.42 -9.59 -26.72
CA LEU A 355 2.55 -10.60 -27.77
C LEU A 355 3.53 -10.17 -28.89
N SER A 356 4.52 -11.02 -29.14
CA SER A 356 5.51 -10.79 -30.20
C SER A 356 5.93 -12.10 -30.88
N LYS A 357 6.69 -12.00 -31.98
CA LYS A 357 7.29 -13.19 -32.65
C LYS A 357 8.22 -13.98 -31.72
N LEU A 358 8.70 -13.39 -30.63
CA LEU A 358 9.53 -14.07 -29.63
C LEU A 358 8.78 -15.21 -28.92
N CYS A 359 7.44 -15.14 -28.80
CA CYS A 359 6.64 -16.22 -28.22
C CYS A 359 6.93 -17.58 -28.88
N ALA A 360 7.08 -17.63 -30.20
CA ALA A 360 7.37 -18.88 -30.91
C ALA A 360 8.67 -19.53 -30.42
N LYS A 361 9.69 -18.72 -30.13
CA LYS A 361 10.96 -19.20 -29.59
C LYS A 361 10.83 -19.63 -28.13
N THR A 362 10.26 -18.79 -27.26
CA THR A 362 10.22 -19.04 -25.81
C THR A 362 9.33 -20.23 -25.45
N PHE A 363 8.19 -20.40 -26.13
CA PHE A 363 7.35 -21.60 -25.98
C PHE A 363 8.05 -22.86 -26.52
N GLY A 364 8.78 -22.76 -27.64
CA GLY A 364 9.57 -23.86 -28.16
C GLY A 364 10.69 -24.29 -27.19
N GLU A 365 11.41 -23.33 -26.61
CA GLU A 365 12.44 -23.56 -25.60
C GLU A 365 11.87 -24.19 -24.33
N TYR A 366 10.70 -23.73 -23.88
CA TYR A 366 9.97 -24.32 -22.75
C TYR A 366 9.61 -25.78 -23.02
N ALA A 367 9.02 -26.09 -24.19
CA ALA A 367 8.69 -27.45 -24.59
C ALA A 367 9.93 -28.36 -24.64
N MET A 368 11.04 -27.86 -25.19
CA MET A 368 12.32 -28.59 -25.18
C MET A 368 12.84 -28.83 -23.76
N GLY A 369 12.64 -27.88 -22.84
CA GLY A 369 12.92 -28.04 -21.42
C GLY A 369 12.13 -29.18 -20.79
N GLN A 370 10.84 -29.27 -21.07
CA GLN A 370 9.97 -30.36 -20.58
C GLN A 370 10.41 -31.73 -21.11
N ILE A 371 10.80 -31.82 -22.39
CA ILE A 371 11.36 -33.06 -22.96
C ILE A 371 12.64 -33.49 -22.23
N ARG A 372 13.53 -32.55 -21.89
CA ARG A 372 14.74 -32.85 -21.11
C ARG A 372 14.40 -33.34 -19.70
N LYS A 373 13.44 -32.69 -19.02
CA LYS A 373 12.95 -33.13 -17.71
C LYS A 373 12.39 -34.55 -17.77
N ALA A 374 11.55 -34.86 -18.75
CA ALA A 374 11.00 -36.21 -18.95
C ALA A 374 12.11 -37.27 -19.16
N ARG A 375 13.15 -36.95 -19.94
CA ARG A 375 14.33 -37.83 -20.11
C ARG A 375 15.12 -38.00 -18.81
N GLY A 376 15.23 -36.95 -18.01
CA GLY A 376 15.86 -36.99 -16.68
C GLY A 376 15.08 -37.84 -15.68
N LEU A 377 13.75 -37.74 -15.70
CA LEU A 377 12.84 -38.60 -14.92
C LEU A 377 13.02 -40.07 -15.28
N ASN A 378 13.11 -40.42 -16.57
CA ASN A 378 13.44 -41.79 -16.98
C ASN A 378 14.78 -42.27 -16.40
N LYS A 379 15.80 -41.41 -16.33
CA LYS A 379 17.07 -41.75 -15.68
C LYS A 379 16.91 -41.95 -14.17
N LYS A 380 16.09 -41.14 -13.49
CA LYS A 380 15.83 -41.27 -12.03
C LYS A 380 15.00 -42.51 -11.71
N ILE A 381 14.06 -42.91 -12.57
CA ILE A 381 13.31 -44.16 -12.44
C ILE A 381 14.22 -45.37 -12.63
N VAL A 382 15.16 -45.29 -13.58
CA VAL A 382 16.13 -46.37 -13.85
C VAL A 382 17.28 -46.38 -12.83
N ASN A 383 17.61 -45.24 -12.21
CA ASN A 383 18.67 -45.08 -11.21
C ASN A 383 18.22 -44.09 -10.11
N PRO A 384 17.54 -44.58 -9.05
CA PRO A 384 17.00 -43.75 -8.00
C PRO A 384 18.11 -42.99 -7.28
N GLN A 385 17.99 -41.67 -7.21
CA GLN A 385 18.87 -40.82 -6.41
C GLN A 385 18.26 -40.68 -5.01
N PRO A 386 19.06 -40.68 -3.93
CA PRO A 386 18.55 -40.45 -2.58
C PRO A 386 17.89 -39.06 -2.48
N GLU A 387 16.78 -38.96 -1.73
CA GLU A 387 15.94 -37.75 -1.60
C GLU A 387 16.66 -36.58 -0.91
N GLU A 388 17.73 -36.83 -0.16
CA GLU A 388 18.44 -35.78 0.58
C GLU A 388 19.47 -35.05 -0.28
N ARG A 389 19.32 -33.73 -0.38
CA ARG A 389 20.31 -32.84 -1.01
C ARG A 389 21.62 -32.91 -0.22
N LEU A 390 22.63 -33.52 -0.84
CA LEU A 390 24.00 -33.52 -0.30
C LEU A 390 24.52 -32.10 -0.11
N THR A 391 25.16 -31.85 1.03
CA THR A 391 25.75 -30.54 1.38
C THR A 391 27.13 -30.40 0.73
N MET A 392 27.68 -29.18 0.66
CA MET A 392 29.03 -28.95 0.12
C MET A 392 30.11 -29.83 0.79
N LEU A 393 30.01 -30.05 2.11
CA LEU A 393 30.96 -30.91 2.83
C LEU A 393 30.93 -32.36 2.37
N SER A 394 29.83 -32.84 1.78
CA SER A 394 29.76 -34.16 1.14
C SER A 394 30.67 -34.29 -0.09
N PHE A 395 31.13 -33.18 -0.65
CA PHE A 395 32.07 -33.13 -1.78
C PHE A 395 33.51 -32.84 -1.36
N CYS A 396 33.76 -32.68 -0.06
CA CYS A 396 35.08 -32.47 0.52
C CYS A 396 35.67 -33.80 1.01
N HIS A 397 36.90 -34.08 0.60
CA HIS A 397 37.60 -35.34 0.93
C HIS A 397 38.99 -35.07 1.47
N VAL A 398 39.42 -35.81 2.49
CA VAL A 398 40.76 -35.76 3.06
C VAL A 398 41.59 -36.90 2.47
N PRO A 399 42.71 -36.62 1.77
CA PRO A 399 43.61 -37.66 1.29
C PRO A 399 44.18 -38.46 2.46
N GLU A 400 44.11 -39.79 2.38
CA GLU A 400 44.66 -40.71 3.39
C GLU A 400 45.22 -41.97 2.71
N GLY A 401 46.53 -42.22 2.89
CA GLY A 401 47.22 -43.33 2.24
C GLY A 401 47.19 -43.23 0.71
N GLN A 402 46.70 -44.28 0.04
CA GLN A 402 46.51 -44.32 -1.42
C GLN A 402 45.10 -43.87 -1.87
N GLY A 403 44.25 -43.42 -0.94
CA GLY A 403 42.87 -43.03 -1.21
C GLY A 403 42.47 -41.71 -0.55
N SER A 404 41.18 -41.55 -0.32
CA SER A 404 40.62 -40.38 0.36
C SER A 404 39.39 -40.76 1.17
N LEU A 405 39.14 -40.05 2.27
CA LEU A 405 37.94 -40.19 3.09
C LEU A 405 37.06 -38.93 2.98
N PRO A 406 35.73 -39.05 3.04
CA PRO A 406 34.85 -37.89 3.20
C PRO A 406 35.24 -37.07 4.44
N VAL A 407 35.25 -35.74 4.33
CA VAL A 407 35.75 -34.87 5.42
C VAL A 407 34.95 -35.04 6.71
N LEU A 408 33.62 -35.24 6.61
CA LEU A 408 32.75 -35.43 7.78
C LEU A 408 33.09 -36.74 8.50
N GLU A 409 33.37 -37.81 7.75
CA GLU A 409 33.81 -39.08 8.32
C GLU A 409 35.20 -38.95 8.95
N TRP A 410 36.12 -38.26 8.28
CA TRP A 410 37.47 -38.02 8.79
C TRP A 410 37.46 -37.22 10.10
N LEU A 411 36.61 -36.20 10.22
CA LEU A 411 36.43 -35.43 11.45
C LEU A 411 35.80 -36.27 12.56
N ALA A 412 34.75 -37.03 12.24
CA ALA A 412 34.05 -37.89 13.20
C ALA A 412 34.98 -38.96 13.80
N ARG A 413 35.83 -39.59 12.98
CA ARG A 413 36.85 -40.56 13.44
C ARG A 413 37.86 -39.96 14.42
N ARG A 414 38.06 -38.64 14.38
CA ARG A 414 38.97 -37.89 15.26
C ARG A 414 38.26 -37.18 16.40
N GLY A 415 36.94 -37.35 16.53
CA GLY A 415 36.13 -36.67 17.56
C GLY A 415 36.09 -35.15 17.39
N LEU A 416 36.24 -34.65 16.16
CA LEU A 416 36.31 -33.23 15.85
C LEU A 416 34.97 -32.70 15.36
N ASP A 417 34.56 -31.55 15.88
CA ASP A 417 33.37 -30.82 15.44
C ASP A 417 33.72 -29.90 14.25
N PRO A 418 33.06 -30.06 13.08
CA PRO A 418 33.29 -29.20 11.91
C PRO A 418 33.08 -27.70 12.19
N THR A 419 32.23 -27.34 13.15
CA THR A 419 31.96 -25.94 13.52
C THR A 419 33.08 -25.30 14.34
N ARG A 420 33.98 -26.13 14.90
CA ARG A 420 35.13 -25.70 15.71
C ARG A 420 36.47 -25.85 15.00
N CYS A 421 36.45 -26.17 13.71
CA CYS A 421 37.64 -26.27 12.87
C CYS A 421 37.84 -25.00 12.06
N GLY A 422 39.10 -24.64 11.81
CA GLY A 422 39.48 -23.55 10.91
C GLY A 422 40.05 -24.08 9.60
N ILE A 423 39.92 -23.32 8.52
CA ILE A 423 40.57 -23.64 7.24
C ILE A 423 41.33 -22.47 6.65
N THR A 424 42.41 -22.76 5.93
CA THR A 424 43.11 -21.81 5.06
C THR A 424 43.28 -22.40 3.67
N GLY A 425 43.35 -21.53 2.66
CA GLY A 425 43.70 -21.94 1.30
C GLY A 425 45.20 -22.26 1.20
N VAL A 426 45.55 -23.35 0.53
CA VAL A 426 46.95 -23.70 0.28
C VAL A 426 47.43 -23.02 -1.00
N GLN A 427 48.49 -22.23 -0.90
CA GLN A 427 49.05 -21.53 -2.07
C GLN A 427 49.47 -22.53 -3.15
N HIS A 428 49.19 -22.19 -4.41
CA HIS A 428 49.49 -23.01 -5.60
C HIS A 428 48.81 -24.39 -5.67
N ALA A 429 47.87 -24.69 -4.77
CA ALA A 429 47.13 -25.95 -4.76
C ALA A 429 45.62 -25.68 -4.76
N ALA A 430 45.06 -25.38 -5.94
CA ALA A 430 43.66 -25.06 -6.10
C ALA A 430 42.76 -26.21 -5.60
N GLY A 431 41.72 -25.86 -4.84
CA GLY A 431 40.79 -26.83 -4.24
C GLY A 431 41.32 -27.54 -2.99
N ILE A 432 42.58 -27.32 -2.59
CA ILE A 432 43.16 -27.88 -1.36
C ILE A 432 43.14 -26.86 -0.24
N PHE A 433 42.63 -27.28 0.91
CA PHE A 433 42.48 -26.48 2.12
C PHE A 433 43.14 -27.19 3.30
N ALA A 434 43.94 -26.44 4.06
CA ALA A 434 44.54 -26.93 5.29
C ALA A 434 43.52 -26.77 6.42
N ILE A 435 43.29 -27.84 7.21
CA ILE A 435 42.36 -27.87 8.33
C ILE A 435 43.14 -27.69 9.62
N TYR A 436 42.62 -26.86 10.53
CA TYR A 436 43.20 -26.54 11.83
C TYR A 436 42.19 -26.80 12.93
N GLN A 437 42.69 -27.26 14.07
CA GLN A 437 41.96 -27.29 15.32
C GLN A 437 42.93 -26.90 16.42
N ASP A 438 42.47 -26.02 17.32
CA ASP A 438 43.14 -25.66 18.53
C ASP A 438 42.08 -25.50 19.64
N PRO A 439 42.23 -26.12 20.83
CA PRO A 439 41.29 -25.95 21.93
C PRO A 439 41.17 -24.51 22.44
N GLU A 440 42.22 -23.70 22.30
CA GLU A 440 42.31 -22.33 22.81
C GLU A 440 41.85 -21.28 21.79
N ILE A 441 41.81 -21.63 20.49
CA ILE A 441 41.41 -20.72 19.42
C ILE A 441 39.99 -21.05 18.94
N VAL A 442 39.12 -20.02 18.97
CA VAL A 442 37.77 -20.13 18.44
C VAL A 442 37.79 -19.92 16.93
N TYR A 443 37.74 -21.02 16.18
CA TYR A 443 37.61 -20.99 14.72
C TYR A 443 36.17 -20.77 14.25
N ARG A 444 36.01 -20.36 12.99
CA ARG A 444 34.71 -20.01 12.38
C ARG A 444 33.93 -21.21 11.81
N GLY A 445 34.48 -22.40 11.89
CA GLY A 445 33.95 -23.60 11.26
C GLY A 445 34.37 -23.76 9.80
N LEU A 446 34.13 -24.95 9.23
CA LEU A 446 34.46 -25.23 7.83
C LEU A 446 33.54 -24.51 6.83
N VAL A 447 32.29 -24.26 7.21
CA VAL A 447 31.25 -23.64 6.37
C VAL A 447 30.58 -22.47 7.08
N SER A 448 29.96 -21.58 6.31
CA SER A 448 29.27 -20.42 6.86
C SER A 448 28.02 -20.83 7.63
N PRO A 449 27.81 -20.33 8.86
CA PRO A 449 26.54 -20.53 9.58
C PRO A 449 25.32 -19.95 8.84
N LYS A 450 25.53 -19.02 7.91
CA LYS A 450 24.48 -18.38 7.10
C LYS A 450 24.32 -19.03 5.71
N ASP A 451 25.30 -19.82 5.28
CA ASP A 451 25.33 -20.45 3.95
C ASP A 451 26.15 -21.75 4.02
N ALA A 452 25.44 -22.88 4.11
CA ALA A 452 26.06 -24.20 4.19
C ALA A 452 26.82 -24.61 2.91
N ASP A 453 26.63 -23.86 1.82
CA ASP A 453 27.25 -24.11 0.51
C ASP A 453 28.52 -23.24 0.29
N ALA A 454 28.97 -22.50 1.32
CA ALA A 454 30.16 -21.64 1.26
C ALA A 454 31.20 -22.00 2.33
N LEU A 455 32.46 -22.17 1.91
CA LEU A 455 33.61 -22.36 2.81
C LEU A 455 33.95 -21.07 3.56
N VAL A 456 34.34 -21.17 4.84
CA VAL A 456 34.79 -20.02 5.64
C VAL A 456 36.25 -20.14 6.04
N PHE A 457 37.06 -19.24 5.52
CA PHE A 457 38.47 -19.15 5.91
C PHE A 457 38.62 -18.59 7.31
N SER A 458 39.49 -19.19 8.11
CA SER A 458 39.78 -18.74 9.47
C SER A 458 41.11 -18.00 9.53
N SER A 459 41.22 -17.05 10.46
CA SER A 459 42.52 -16.47 10.83
C SER A 459 43.26 -17.50 11.66
N VAL A 460 44.44 -17.91 11.22
CA VAL A 460 45.26 -18.96 11.84
C VAL A 460 46.63 -18.37 12.18
N PRO A 461 47.20 -18.62 13.38
CA PRO A 461 48.55 -18.18 13.73
C PRO A 461 49.60 -18.71 12.75
N VAL A 462 50.69 -17.97 12.54
CA VAL A 462 51.73 -18.31 11.55
C VAL A 462 52.42 -19.63 11.89
N GLU A 463 52.56 -19.90 13.18
CA GLU A 463 53.20 -21.09 13.75
C GLU A 463 52.27 -22.32 13.86
N ALA A 464 50.96 -22.16 13.61
CA ALA A 464 50.01 -23.26 13.76
C ALA A 464 50.23 -24.34 12.69
N GLN A 465 50.21 -25.60 13.11
CA GLN A 465 50.34 -26.75 12.21
C GLN A 465 48.95 -27.26 11.81
N PRO A 466 48.70 -27.53 10.51
CA PRO A 466 47.45 -28.13 10.10
C PRO A 466 47.33 -29.56 10.59
N ILE A 467 46.12 -29.94 10.99
CA ILE A 467 45.79 -31.31 11.44
C ILE A 467 45.45 -32.25 10.26
N GLY A 468 45.26 -31.70 9.07
CA GLY A 468 45.00 -32.41 7.83
C GLY A 468 44.78 -31.45 6.66
N TRP A 469 44.61 -32.01 5.46
CA TRP A 469 44.27 -31.26 4.25
C TRP A 469 43.04 -31.86 3.61
N MET A 470 42.07 -31.05 3.22
CA MET A 470 40.92 -31.48 2.45
C MET A 470 40.98 -30.94 1.03
N HIS A 471 40.54 -31.75 0.07
CA HIS A 471 40.24 -31.33 -1.28
C HIS A 471 38.74 -31.15 -1.44
N PHE A 472 38.31 -29.99 -1.94
CA PHE A 472 36.92 -29.72 -2.30
C PHE A 472 36.73 -29.92 -3.80
N ASN A 473 35.93 -30.92 -4.19
CA ASN A 473 35.58 -31.14 -5.59
C ASN A 473 34.49 -30.15 -6.03
N GLN A 474 34.91 -28.92 -6.35
CA GLN A 474 34.02 -27.83 -6.71
C GLN A 474 33.19 -28.14 -7.98
N ASP A 475 33.76 -28.87 -8.93
CA ASP A 475 33.05 -29.20 -10.18
C ASP A 475 31.93 -30.22 -9.95
N ALA A 476 32.17 -31.25 -9.12
CA ALA A 476 31.15 -32.21 -8.74
C ALA A 476 30.02 -31.55 -7.93
N PHE A 477 30.36 -30.65 -7.00
CA PHE A 477 29.38 -29.89 -6.23
C PHE A 477 28.54 -28.99 -7.14
N ARG A 478 29.16 -28.25 -8.05
CA ARG A 478 28.44 -27.41 -9.04
C ARG A 478 27.56 -28.23 -9.97
N ALA A 479 27.98 -29.44 -10.35
CA ALA A 479 27.16 -30.34 -11.14
C ALA A 479 25.94 -30.84 -10.34
N HIS A 480 26.12 -31.14 -9.05
CA HIS A 480 25.05 -31.53 -8.14
C HIS A 480 24.03 -30.41 -7.90
N CYS A 481 24.49 -29.18 -7.63
CA CYS A 481 23.59 -28.03 -7.46
C CYS A 481 22.81 -27.63 -8.73
N LYS A 482 23.22 -28.12 -9.90
CA LYS A 482 22.55 -27.88 -11.19
C LYS A 482 21.61 -29.02 -11.61
N ALA A 483 21.71 -30.19 -10.96
CA ALA A 483 20.92 -31.39 -11.24
C ALA A 483 19.64 -31.42 -10.42
#